data_AF-A0A7C0XTG2-F1
#
_entry.id   AF-A0A7C0XTG2-F1
#
_cell.length_a   1.000
_cell.length_b   1.000
_cell.length_c   1.000
_cell.angle_alpha   90.00
_cell.angle_beta   90.00
_cell.angle_gamma   90.00
#
_symmetry.space_group_name_H-M   'P 1'
#
loop_
_entity.id
_entity.type
_entity.pdbx_description
1 polymer ?
#
loop_
_entity_poly.entity_id
_entity_poly.type
_entity_poly.pdbx_seq_one_letter_code
_entity_poly.pdbx_strand_id
1 'polypeptide(L)'
;MMNTCPCGTGLAYAECCGPIIEGTQNASSAEQLMRSRYTAYAKQDIEYIFSSLHPEYRKDFDEKSTRQWAKSSQWQNLEILDTSGGGEGDTEGTVEFIATFTEGGTRREHHELA
;
A
#
# COMPACT_ATOMS: atom_id res chain seq x y z
N MET A 1 0.83 -23.35 2.17
CA MET A 1 1.49 -22.51 1.16
C MET A 1 1.69 -21.15 1.78
N MET A 2 2.94 -20.74 2.00
CA MET A 2 3.25 -19.40 2.49
C MET A 2 3.07 -18.45 1.31
N ASN A 3 2.00 -17.65 1.31
CA ASN A 3 1.83 -16.61 0.31
C ASN A 3 2.81 -15.48 0.64
N THR A 4 3.77 -15.26 -0.25
CA THR A 4 4.66 -14.10 -0.22
C THR A 4 3.83 -12.81 -0.19
N CYS A 5 4.34 -11.82 0.53
CA CYS A 5 3.68 -10.54 0.64
C CYS A 5 3.63 -9.84 -0.74
N PRO A 6 2.46 -9.33 -1.17
CA PRO A 6 2.33 -8.63 -2.45
C PRO A 6 3.26 -7.42 -2.61
N CYS A 7 3.70 -6.79 -1.52
CA CYS A 7 4.54 -5.59 -1.57
C CYS A 7 5.97 -5.80 -2.11
N GLY A 8 6.34 -7.01 -2.52
CA GLY A 8 7.59 -7.28 -3.23
C GLY A 8 8.82 -7.52 -2.35
N THR A 9 8.68 -7.57 -1.02
CA THR A 9 9.82 -7.83 -0.09
C THR A 9 10.30 -9.29 -0.10
N GLY A 10 9.52 -10.22 -0.64
CA GLY A 10 9.80 -11.66 -0.62
C GLY A 10 9.48 -12.37 0.71
N LEU A 11 9.18 -11.61 1.77
CA LEU A 11 8.75 -12.15 3.07
C LEU A 11 7.33 -12.75 2.99
N ALA A 12 6.97 -13.62 3.93
CA ALA A 12 5.60 -14.08 4.06
C ALA A 12 4.69 -12.91 4.49
N TYR A 13 3.43 -12.91 4.04
CA TYR A 13 2.45 -11.88 4.41
C TYR A 13 2.36 -11.65 5.93
N ALA A 14 2.31 -12.73 6.72
CA ALA A 14 2.20 -12.68 8.18
C ALA A 14 3.44 -12.10 8.89
N GLU A 15 4.58 -12.05 8.21
CA GLU A 15 5.84 -11.51 8.73
C GLU A 15 6.17 -10.13 8.13
N CYS A 16 5.28 -9.60 7.28
CA CYS A 16 5.50 -8.37 6.54
C CYS A 16 4.33 -7.40 6.75
N CYS A 17 3.41 -7.27 5.79
CA CYS A 17 2.31 -6.31 5.89
C CYS A 17 1.14 -6.79 6.74
N GLY A 18 1.05 -8.08 7.06
CA GLY A 18 -0.07 -8.67 7.79
C GLY A 18 -0.31 -8.03 9.16
N PRO A 19 0.68 -7.96 10.05
CA PRO A 19 0.51 -7.36 11.37
C PRO A 19 0.05 -5.90 11.32
N ILE A 20 0.49 -5.15 10.31
CA ILE A 20 0.15 -3.74 10.09
C ILE A 20 -1.29 -3.61 9.60
N ILE A 21 -1.67 -4.41 8.60
CA ILE A 21 -3.03 -4.40 8.04
C ILE A 21 -4.05 -4.85 9.08
N GLU A 22 -3.70 -5.82 9.91
CA GLU A 22 -4.54 -6.32 11.00
C GLU A 22 -4.55 -5.39 12.23
N GLY A 23 -3.75 -4.32 12.23
CA GLY A 23 -3.69 -3.34 13.32
C GLY A 23 -3.00 -3.83 14.58
N THR A 24 -2.29 -4.96 14.53
CA THR A 24 -1.52 -5.51 15.67
C THR A 24 -0.16 -4.83 15.84
N GLN A 25 0.33 -4.18 14.78
CA GLN A 25 1.56 -3.38 14.77
C GLN A 25 1.34 -2.09 13.99
N ASN A 26 1.99 -1.01 14.41
CA ASN A 26 2.06 0.21 13.61
C ASN A 26 3.18 0.08 12.58
N ALA A 27 3.03 0.76 11.44
CA ALA A 27 4.14 0.94 10.52
C ALA A 27 5.25 1.77 11.20
N SER A 28 6.49 1.29 11.15
CA SER A 28 7.67 1.95 11.70
C SER A 28 8.31 2.94 10.73
N SER A 29 7.90 2.93 9.46
CA SER A 29 8.34 3.91 8.48
C SER A 29 7.28 4.25 7.44
N ALA A 30 7.44 5.40 6.77
CA ALA A 30 6.62 5.79 5.62
C ALA A 30 6.66 4.75 4.50
N GLU A 31 7.83 4.17 4.20
CA GLU A 31 7.95 3.08 3.23
C GLU A 31 7.13 1.85 3.66
N GLN A 32 7.21 1.46 4.94
CA GLN A 32 6.48 0.30 5.43
C GLN A 32 4.96 0.53 5.37
N LEU A 33 4.50 1.75 5.65
CA LEU A 33 3.11 2.17 5.47
C LEU A 33 2.69 2.15 3.99
N MET A 34 3.56 2.58 3.07
CA MET A 34 3.28 2.54 1.64
C MET A 34 3.16 1.09 1.14
N ARG A 35 4.06 0.20 1.57
CA ARG A 35 4.02 -1.24 1.27
C ARG A 35 2.77 -1.94 1.82
N SER A 36 2.32 -1.60 3.02
CA SER A 36 1.09 -2.15 3.59
C SER A 36 -0.15 -1.66 2.84
N ARG A 37 -0.20 -0.37 2.46
CA ARG A 37 -1.29 0.18 1.61
C ARG A 37 -1.36 -0.52 0.25
N TYR A 38 -0.24 -0.71 -0.43
CA TYR A 38 -0.20 -1.49 -1.68
C TYR A 38 -0.72 -2.91 -1.48
N THR A 39 -0.29 -3.58 -0.41
CA THR A 39 -0.76 -4.93 -0.09
C THR A 39 -2.26 -4.96 0.19
N ALA A 40 -2.80 -3.94 0.85
CA ALA A 40 -4.23 -3.80 1.08
C ALA A 40 -5.02 -3.62 -0.22
N TYR A 41 -4.49 -2.88 -1.20
CA TYR A 41 -5.06 -2.84 -2.55
C TYR A 41 -5.07 -4.22 -3.21
N ALA A 42 -3.95 -4.94 -3.17
CA ALA A 42 -3.83 -6.29 -3.72
C ALA A 42 -4.78 -7.31 -3.05
N LYS A 43 -5.06 -7.13 -1.76
CA LYS A 43 -5.97 -7.98 -0.97
C LYS A 43 -7.40 -7.44 -0.89
N GLN A 44 -7.68 -6.28 -1.49
CA GLN A 44 -8.97 -5.60 -1.46
C GLN A 44 -9.45 -5.21 -0.04
N ASP A 45 -8.52 -4.94 0.87
CA ASP A 45 -8.78 -4.46 2.22
C ASP A 45 -8.98 -2.94 2.24
N ILE A 46 -10.20 -2.53 1.89
CA ILE A 46 -10.55 -1.12 1.74
C ILE A 46 -10.64 -0.40 3.08
N GLU A 47 -10.96 -1.13 4.15
CA GLU A 47 -11.02 -0.58 5.51
C GLU A 47 -9.63 -0.15 5.99
N TYR A 48 -8.60 -0.98 5.73
CA TYR A 48 -7.24 -0.58 6.01
C TYR A 48 -6.79 0.60 5.15
N ILE A 49 -7.11 0.62 3.85
CA ILE A 49 -6.76 1.75 2.97
C ILE A 49 -7.32 3.04 3.57
N PHE A 50 -8.61 3.09 3.90
CA PHE A 50 -9.25 4.26 4.49
C PHE A 50 -8.63 4.67 5.84
N SER A 51 -8.48 3.72 6.76
CA SER A 51 -7.99 4.01 8.11
C SER A 51 -6.53 4.47 8.11
N SER A 52 -5.74 4.01 7.14
CA SER A 52 -4.34 4.42 6.99
C SER A 52 -4.17 5.84 6.46
N LEU A 53 -5.18 6.45 5.81
CA LEU A 53 -5.09 7.81 5.29
C LEU A 53 -4.96 8.84 6.40
N HIS A 54 -4.23 9.92 6.12
CA HIS A 54 -4.21 11.10 6.99
C HIS A 54 -5.66 11.60 7.18
N PRO A 55 -6.07 11.98 8.41
CA PRO A 55 -7.46 12.33 8.70
C PRO A 55 -8.05 13.40 7.78
N GLU A 56 -7.24 14.32 7.28
CA GLU A 56 -7.69 15.39 6.38
C GLU A 56 -8.20 14.88 5.02
N TYR A 57 -7.62 13.79 4.51
CA TYR A 57 -7.94 13.22 3.19
C TYR A 57 -9.05 12.19 3.26
N ARG A 58 -9.42 11.72 4.46
CA ARG A 58 -10.50 10.75 4.65
C ARG A 58 -11.86 11.26 4.19
N LYS A 59 -12.10 12.57 4.27
CA LYS A 59 -13.36 13.19 3.82
C LYS A 59 -13.58 13.09 2.30
N ASP A 60 -12.48 13.02 1.54
CA ASP A 60 -12.46 12.98 0.09
C ASP A 60 -12.29 11.53 -0.42
N PHE A 61 -12.27 10.55 0.49
CA PHE A 61 -12.11 9.14 0.14
C PHE A 61 -13.38 8.56 -0.48
N ASP A 62 -13.31 8.20 -1.76
CA ASP A 62 -14.38 7.49 -2.45
C ASP A 62 -14.18 5.97 -2.33
N GLU A 63 -14.75 5.39 -1.26
CA GLU A 63 -14.68 3.95 -1.00
C GLU A 63 -15.14 3.11 -2.20
N LYS A 64 -16.18 3.55 -2.92
CA LYS A 64 -16.76 2.78 -4.03
C LYS A 64 -15.78 2.72 -5.20
N SER A 65 -15.21 3.85 -5.58
CA SER A 65 -14.22 3.93 -6.65
C SER A 65 -12.93 3.20 -6.28
N THR A 66 -12.43 3.37 -5.05
CA THR A 66 -11.26 2.63 -4.55
C THR A 66 -11.49 1.12 -4.56
N ARG A 67 -12.66 0.66 -4.10
CA ARG A 67 -13.03 -0.76 -4.12
C ARG A 67 -13.13 -1.31 -5.55
N GLN A 68 -13.70 -0.54 -6.47
CA GLN A 68 -13.80 -0.94 -7.87
C GLN A 68 -12.41 -1.10 -8.48
N TRP A 69 -11.52 -0.13 -8.27
CA TRP A 69 -10.16 -0.16 -8.80
C TRP A 69 -9.33 -1.32 -8.21
N ALA A 70 -9.43 -1.55 -6.89
CA ALA A 70 -8.79 -2.69 -6.23
C ALA A 70 -9.29 -4.05 -6.79
N LYS A 71 -10.54 -4.11 -7.26
CA LYS A 71 -11.14 -5.31 -7.86
C LYS A 71 -10.83 -5.49 -9.34
N SER A 72 -10.78 -4.42 -10.12
CA SER A 72 -10.50 -4.46 -11.56
C SER A 72 -9.01 -4.60 -11.87
N SER A 73 -8.15 -4.28 -10.90
CA SER A 73 -6.70 -4.31 -11.05
C SER A 73 -6.09 -5.62 -10.54
N GLN A 74 -5.28 -6.24 -11.38
CA GLN A 74 -4.35 -7.28 -10.96
C GLN A 74 -3.02 -6.62 -10.58
N TRP A 75 -2.75 -6.51 -9.29
CA TRP A 75 -1.53 -5.92 -8.74
C TRP A 75 -0.33 -6.84 -8.96
N GLN A 76 0.72 -6.34 -9.62
CA GLN A 76 1.84 -7.16 -10.10
C GLN A 76 3.14 -6.88 -9.34
N ASN A 77 3.49 -5.60 -9.20
CA ASN A 77 4.72 -5.20 -8.55
C ASN A 77 4.57 -3.84 -7.85
N LEU A 78 5.39 -3.64 -6.82
CA LEU A 78 5.66 -2.35 -6.20
C LEU A 78 7.17 -2.15 -6.18
N GLU A 79 7.62 -1.04 -6.77
CA GLU A 79 9.00 -0.59 -6.73
C GLU A 79 9.08 0.69 -5.91
N ILE A 80 9.96 0.72 -4.91
CA ILE A 80 10.28 1.93 -4.16
C ILE A 80 11.53 2.53 -4.79
N LEU A 81 11.42 3.78 -5.25
CA LEU A 81 12.49 4.49 -5.93
C LEU A 81 13.33 5.31 -4.94
N ASP A 82 12.67 6.01 -4.02
CA ASP A 82 13.32 6.82 -3.00
C ASP A 82 12.45 6.98 -1.74
N THR A 83 13.09 7.28 -0.62
CA THR A 83 12.43 7.56 0.66
C THR A 83 13.16 8.68 1.39
N SER A 84 12.43 9.64 1.96
CA SER A 84 13.01 10.70 2.79
C SER A 84 12.19 10.90 4.06
N GLY A 85 12.85 10.85 5.22
CA GLY A 85 12.19 10.96 6.53
C GLY A 85 11.19 9.84 6.79
N GLY A 86 10.20 10.11 7.65
CA GLY A 86 9.14 9.18 7.99
C GLY A 86 9.60 7.97 8.78
N GLY A 87 10.74 8.04 9.47
CA GLY A 87 11.22 7.02 10.40
C GLY A 87 10.74 7.24 11.84
N GLU A 88 11.37 6.56 12.79
CA GLU A 88 11.04 6.72 14.22
C GLU A 88 11.35 8.15 14.69
N GLY A 89 10.34 8.83 15.24
CA GLY A 89 10.45 10.20 15.74
C GLY A 89 10.17 11.28 14.69
N ASP A 90 10.10 10.93 13.40
CA ASP A 90 9.67 11.84 12.36
C ASP A 90 8.14 11.99 12.37
N THR A 91 7.66 13.20 12.09
CA THR A 91 6.23 13.48 11.93
C THR A 91 5.77 13.44 10.48
N GLU A 92 6.72 13.49 9.54
CA GLU A 92 6.50 13.53 8.09
C GLU A 92 7.58 12.72 7.38
N GLY A 93 7.24 12.22 6.19
CA GLY A 93 8.18 11.55 5.30
C GLY A 93 7.55 11.35 3.93
N THR A 94 8.38 11.09 2.94
CA THR A 94 7.97 10.89 1.55
C THR A 94 8.45 9.56 1.02
N VAL A 95 7.68 8.98 0.11
CA VAL A 95 8.02 7.75 -0.62
C VAL A 95 7.75 7.96 -2.10
N GLU A 96 8.78 7.84 -2.92
CA GLU A 96 8.63 7.77 -4.37
C GLU A 96 8.53 6.31 -4.79
N PHE A 97 7.50 5.96 -5.57
CA PHE A 97 7.25 4.57 -5.94
C PHE A 97 6.59 4.41 -7.31
N ILE A 98 6.75 3.23 -7.89
CA ILE A 98 6.00 2.76 -9.06
C ILE A 98 5.18 1.54 -8.68
N ALA A 99 3.86 1.66 -8.80
CA ALA A 99 2.94 0.54 -8.69
C ALA A 99 2.56 0.02 -10.08
N THR A 100 2.89 -1.24 -10.36
CA THR A 100 2.52 -1.90 -11.61
C THR A 100 1.30 -2.79 -11.41
N PHE A 101 0.30 -2.63 -12.28
CA PHE A 101 -0.92 -3.43 -12.27
C PHE A 101 -1.46 -3.63 -13.68
N THR A 102 -2.29 -4.65 -13.87
CA THR A 102 -3.05 -4.86 -15.11
C THR A 102 -4.51 -4.54 -14.87
N GLU A 103 -5.07 -3.64 -15.67
CA GLU A 103 -6.47 -3.28 -15.66
C GLU A 103 -7.06 -3.44 -17.06
N GLY A 104 -8.15 -4.22 -17.19
CA GLY A 104 -8.78 -4.47 -18.48
C GLY A 104 -7.85 -5.17 -19.50
N GLY A 105 -6.88 -5.96 -19.04
CA GLY A 105 -5.89 -6.64 -19.88
C GLY A 105 -4.68 -5.77 -20.27
N THR A 106 -4.67 -4.49 -19.91
CA THR A 106 -3.56 -3.58 -20.21
C THR A 106 -2.69 -3.41 -18.96
N ARG A 107 -1.39 -3.66 -19.10
CA ARG A 107 -0.40 -3.34 -18.06
C ARG A 107 -0.24 -1.82 -17.96
N ARG A 108 -0.31 -1.31 -16.74
CA ARG A 108 -0.18 0.10 -16.37
C ARG A 108 0.84 0.25 -15.26
N GLU A 109 1.42 1.44 -15.20
CA GLU A 109 2.31 1.87 -14.14
C GLU A 109 1.77 3.18 -13.58
N HIS A 110 1.75 3.27 -12.26
CA HIS A 110 1.40 4.49 -11.54
C HIS A 110 2.62 4.92 -10.73
N HIS A 111 3.24 6.01 -11.17
CA HIS A 111 4.41 6.62 -10.55
C HIS A 111 3.96 7.82 -9.71
N GLU A 112 4.28 7.79 -8.43
CA GLU A 112 3.84 8.79 -7.47
C GLU A 112 4.95 9.11 -6.46
N LEU A 113 4.95 10.36 -6.00
CA LEU A 113 5.65 10.81 -4.79
C LEU A 113 4.56 11.11 -3.75
N ALA A 114 4.52 10.30 -2.69
CA ALA A 114 3.53 10.39 -1.62
C ALA A 114 4.17 10.84 -0.30
#